data_AF-A0A8T3ZGM3-F1
#
_entry.id   AF-A0A8T3ZGM3-F1
#
_cell.length_a   1.000
_cell.length_b   1.000
_cell.length_c   1.000
_cell.angle_alpha   90.00
_cell.angle_beta   90.00
_cell.angle_gamma   90.00
#
_symmetry.space_group_name_H-M   'P 1'
#
loop_
_entity.id
_entity.type
_entity.pdbx_description
1 polymer ?
#
loop_
_entity_poly.entity_id
_entity_poly.type
_entity_poly.pdbx_seq_one_letter_code
_entity_poly.pdbx_strand_id
1 'polypeptide(L)'
;MKVIKSFDTNRLGMLSHAIDEAMTRIDYPWRFDRMTFGLSKSGFSKIDNSSAEVFIDTHVICDDEKLVKAYVYSLLISLVCKLEGRHTGNDIIDEIITNREMIRKGFGEELFYYYYLLLHRNEKIDTYHKYVTKSVPWLSFLGFDAHHSDFLREAIDRMKYRKAYQQRAKKLFDVLGQDMSEENIAAAKKICKRIRV
;
A
#
# COMPACT_ATOMS: atom_id res chain seq x y z
N MET A 1 -1.43 7.31 -23.98
CA MET A 1 -0.72 7.92 -22.83
C MET A 1 0.79 7.84 -23.05
N LYS A 2 1.51 8.95 -22.88
CA LYS A 2 2.98 9.00 -22.84
C LYS A 2 3.49 8.79 -21.41
N VAL A 3 4.36 7.80 -21.19
CA VAL A 3 5.04 7.60 -19.90
C VAL A 3 6.38 8.31 -19.93
N ILE A 4 6.62 9.22 -19.00
CA ILE A 4 7.87 9.96 -18.84
C ILE A 4 8.54 9.50 -17.54
N LYS A 5 9.82 9.18 -17.63
CA LYS A 5 10.64 8.69 -16.52
C LYS A 5 11.80 9.66 -16.33
N SER A 6 11.65 10.62 -15.41
CA SER A 6 12.66 11.66 -15.18
C SER A 6 13.61 11.23 -14.06
N PHE A 7 14.64 10.46 -14.44
CA PHE A 7 15.53 9.81 -13.50
C PHE A 7 17.02 9.98 -13.90
N ASP A 8 17.92 10.31 -12.96
CA ASP A 8 19.31 10.76 -13.25
C ASP A 8 20.47 9.76 -12.96
N THR A 9 20.22 8.47 -12.64
CA THR A 9 21.28 7.50 -12.22
C THR A 9 21.02 6.01 -12.56
N ASN A 10 22.04 5.14 -12.49
CA ASN A 10 21.95 3.70 -12.86
C ASN A 10 20.98 2.84 -12.03
N ARG A 11 20.68 3.20 -10.77
CA ARG A 11 19.69 2.49 -9.91
C ARG A 11 18.25 2.59 -10.45
N LEU A 12 18.06 3.40 -11.50
CA LEU A 12 16.76 3.65 -12.12
C LEU A 12 16.44 2.67 -13.23
N GLY A 13 17.38 1.81 -13.64
CA GLY A 13 17.09 0.71 -14.55
C GLY A 13 16.02 -0.23 -13.98
N MET A 14 16.17 -0.64 -12.72
CA MET A 14 15.18 -1.51 -12.04
C MET A 14 13.83 -0.80 -11.85
N LEU A 15 13.85 0.47 -11.41
CA LEU A 15 12.63 1.24 -11.24
C LEU A 15 11.90 1.45 -12.57
N SER A 16 12.65 1.78 -13.63
CA SER A 16 12.14 1.93 -14.99
C SER A 16 11.51 0.63 -15.49
N HIS A 17 12.18 -0.51 -15.26
CA HIS A 17 11.66 -1.82 -15.64
C HIS A 17 10.39 -2.18 -14.87
N ALA A 18 10.38 -1.97 -13.55
CA ALA A 18 9.20 -2.20 -12.72
C ALA A 18 8.01 -1.35 -13.15
N ILE A 19 8.24 -0.09 -13.57
CA ILE A 19 7.20 0.78 -14.14
C ILE A 19 6.67 0.20 -15.45
N ASP A 20 7.53 -0.20 -16.38
CA ASP A 20 7.07 -0.80 -17.65
C ASP A 20 6.27 -2.08 -17.42
N GLU A 21 6.74 -2.94 -16.52
CA GLU A 21 6.04 -4.16 -16.15
C GLU A 21 4.68 -3.84 -15.50
N ALA A 22 4.63 -2.87 -14.59
CA ALA A 22 3.37 -2.46 -13.97
C ALA A 22 2.37 -1.91 -14.98
N MET A 23 2.83 -1.08 -15.93
CA MET A 23 1.99 -0.48 -16.96
C MET A 23 1.40 -1.52 -17.92
N THR A 24 2.05 -2.68 -18.07
CA THR A 24 1.55 -3.80 -18.88
C THR A 24 0.67 -4.76 -18.10
N ARG A 25 0.98 -5.03 -16.82
CA ARG A 25 0.23 -5.96 -15.97
C ARG A 25 -1.04 -5.34 -15.35
N ILE A 26 -1.03 -4.03 -15.08
CA ILE A 26 -2.19 -3.32 -14.54
C ILE A 26 -3.08 -2.89 -15.70
N ASP A 27 -4.05 -3.75 -16.04
CA ASP A 27 -5.08 -3.43 -17.02
C ASP A 27 -6.03 -2.36 -16.45
N TYR A 28 -5.80 -1.12 -16.86
CA TYR A 28 -6.62 0.04 -16.54
C TYR A 28 -6.69 0.97 -17.74
N PRO A 29 -7.86 1.52 -18.10
CA PRO A 29 -8.00 2.44 -19.21
C PRO A 29 -7.44 3.81 -18.82
N TRP A 30 -6.11 3.96 -18.86
CA TRP A 30 -5.41 5.19 -18.53
C TRP A 30 -5.87 6.35 -19.44
N ARG A 31 -6.76 7.20 -18.93
CA ARG A 31 -7.35 8.35 -19.65
C ARG A 31 -6.43 9.58 -19.70
N PHE A 32 -5.16 9.41 -19.32
CA PHE A 32 -4.19 10.49 -19.27
C PHE A 32 -3.44 10.61 -20.59
N ASP A 33 -3.12 11.84 -20.96
CA ASP A 33 -2.22 12.09 -22.08
C ASP A 33 -0.77 11.81 -21.66
N ARG A 34 -0.44 12.09 -20.39
CA ARG A 34 0.91 11.92 -19.84
C ARG A 34 0.90 11.40 -18.41
N MET A 35 1.83 10.49 -18.12
CA MET A 35 2.16 10.07 -16.76
C MET A 35 3.66 10.23 -16.55
N THR A 36 4.06 11.05 -15.59
CA THR A 36 5.44 11.37 -15.28
C THR A 36 5.83 10.75 -13.95
N PHE A 37 6.86 9.91 -13.96
CA PHE A 37 7.49 9.37 -12.76
C PHE A 37 8.73 10.20 -12.45
N GLY A 38 8.76 10.77 -11.25
CA GLY A 38 9.90 11.51 -10.74
C GLY A 38 10.50 10.86 -9.50
N LEU A 39 11.76 11.20 -9.22
CA LEU A 39 12.39 11.00 -7.92
C LEU A 39 12.41 12.35 -7.19
N SER A 40 11.67 12.48 -6.10
CA SER A 40 11.75 13.63 -5.21
C SER A 40 11.94 13.19 -3.76
N LYS A 41 12.49 14.10 -2.94
CA LYS A 41 12.70 13.84 -1.51
C LYS A 41 11.41 13.95 -0.68
N SER A 42 10.30 14.45 -1.25
CA SER A 42 9.09 14.81 -0.50
C SER A 42 7.89 13.87 -0.67
N GLY A 43 7.91 12.92 -1.61
CA GLY A 43 6.96 11.79 -1.70
C GLY A 43 5.50 12.17 -1.99
N PHE A 44 5.21 12.98 -3.01
CA PHE A 44 3.83 13.37 -3.35
C PHE A 44 3.39 12.94 -4.76
N SER A 45 2.17 12.40 -4.89
CA SER A 45 1.53 12.19 -6.19
C SER A 45 0.54 13.32 -6.51
N LYS A 46 0.68 13.96 -7.68
CA LYS A 46 -0.20 15.05 -8.13
C LYS A 46 -0.97 14.61 -9.37
N ILE A 47 -2.29 14.76 -9.33
CA ILE A 47 -3.17 14.54 -10.48
C ILE A 47 -3.60 15.93 -10.95
N ASP A 48 -3.32 16.24 -12.21
CA ASP A 48 -3.81 17.45 -12.87
C ASP A 48 -4.84 17.07 -13.94
N ASN A 49 -6.11 17.21 -13.59
CA ASN A 49 -7.22 16.90 -14.49
C ASN A 49 -7.33 17.88 -15.65
N SER A 50 -6.76 19.08 -15.54
CA SER A 50 -6.85 20.11 -16.59
C SER A 50 -5.88 19.86 -17.74
N SER A 51 -4.72 19.26 -17.44
CA SER A 51 -3.69 18.88 -18.39
C SER A 51 -3.68 17.37 -18.71
N ALA A 52 -4.60 16.61 -18.10
CA ALA A 52 -4.65 15.15 -18.16
C ALA A 52 -3.28 14.50 -17.83
N GLU A 53 -2.60 15.05 -16.82
CA GLU A 53 -1.28 14.59 -16.39
C GLU A 53 -1.31 14.01 -14.96
N VAL A 54 -0.54 12.96 -14.73
CA VAL A 54 -0.24 12.45 -13.38
C VAL A 54 1.25 12.50 -13.14
N PHE A 55 1.64 13.09 -12.01
CA PHE A 55 3.00 12.99 -11.47
C PHE A 55 3.01 11.98 -10.32
N ILE A 56 3.86 10.96 -10.42
CA ILE A 56 4.08 9.95 -9.39
C ILE A 56 5.49 10.12 -8.85
N ASP A 57 5.59 10.50 -7.59
CA ASP A 57 6.86 10.60 -6.89
C ASP A 57 7.25 9.24 -6.30
N THR A 58 8.43 8.79 -6.67
CA THR A 58 9.02 7.54 -6.21
C THR A 58 10.15 7.85 -5.24
N HIS A 59 10.17 7.20 -4.08
CA HIS A 59 11.25 7.38 -3.09
C HIS A 59 12.01 6.09 -2.77
N VAL A 60 11.56 4.94 -3.29
CA VAL A 60 12.21 3.66 -3.05
C VAL A 60 13.42 3.52 -3.94
N ILE A 61 14.58 3.68 -3.32
CA ILE A 61 15.89 3.35 -3.89
C ILE A 61 16.47 2.22 -3.03
N CYS A 62 16.25 0.97 -3.45
CA CYS A 62 16.88 -0.19 -2.83
C CYS A 62 17.38 -1.14 -3.92
N ASP A 63 18.34 -2.00 -3.57
CA ASP A 63 18.98 -2.93 -4.50
C ASP A 63 18.21 -4.26 -4.63
N ASP A 64 16.93 -4.27 -4.21
CA ASP A 64 16.04 -5.44 -4.23
C ASP A 64 14.91 -5.23 -5.24
N GLU A 65 14.97 -5.96 -6.35
CA GLU A 65 14.02 -5.83 -7.46
C GLU A 65 12.58 -6.15 -7.05
N LYS A 66 12.37 -7.15 -6.18
CA LYS A 66 11.02 -7.53 -5.74
C LYS A 66 10.39 -6.43 -4.89
N LEU A 67 11.18 -5.78 -4.03
CA LEU A 67 10.73 -4.63 -3.26
C LEU A 67 10.37 -3.44 -4.15
N VAL A 68 11.18 -3.17 -5.18
CA VAL A 68 10.89 -2.10 -6.15
C VAL A 68 9.59 -2.39 -6.90
N LYS A 69 9.38 -3.63 -7.36
CA LYS A 69 8.13 -4.04 -8.03
C LYS A 69 6.92 -3.89 -7.13
N ALA A 70 6.97 -4.44 -5.92
CA ALA A 70 5.86 -4.33 -4.95
C ALA A 70 5.48 -2.87 -4.68
N TYR A 71 6.48 -2.01 -4.52
CA TYR A 71 6.27 -0.58 -4.31
C TYR A 71 5.62 0.12 -5.53
N VAL A 72 6.15 -0.11 -6.74
CA VAL A 72 5.59 0.48 -7.96
C VAL A 72 4.15 0.01 -8.21
N TYR A 73 3.87 -1.27 -8.00
CA TYR A 73 2.52 -1.82 -8.16
C TYR A 73 1.56 -1.23 -7.14
N SER A 74 1.98 -1.11 -5.89
CA SER A 74 1.20 -0.46 -4.83
C SER A 74 0.88 1.00 -5.17
N LEU A 75 1.86 1.77 -5.65
CA LEU A 75 1.65 3.14 -6.09
C LEU A 75 0.61 3.25 -7.21
N LEU A 76 0.75 2.44 -8.27
CA LEU A 76 -0.14 2.52 -9.42
C LEU A 76 -1.54 2.00 -9.12
N ILE A 77 -1.68 0.96 -8.31
CA ILE A 77 -2.98 0.46 -7.88
C ILE A 77 -3.65 1.44 -6.92
N SER A 78 -2.88 2.11 -6.05
CA SER A 78 -3.39 3.18 -5.20
C SER A 78 -3.94 4.34 -6.05
N LEU A 79 -3.23 4.71 -7.12
CA LEU A 79 -3.71 5.70 -8.09
C LEU A 79 -5.01 5.25 -8.75
N VAL A 80 -5.11 3.99 -9.20
CA VAL A 80 -6.35 3.43 -9.76
C VAL A 80 -7.50 3.54 -8.75
N CYS A 81 -7.30 3.09 -7.51
CA CYS A 81 -8.30 3.19 -6.44
C CYS A 81 -8.75 4.64 -6.23
N LYS A 82 -7.82 5.60 -6.29
CA LYS A 82 -8.13 7.03 -6.16
C LYS A 82 -8.96 7.55 -7.33
N LEU A 83 -8.65 7.15 -8.56
CA LEU A 83 -9.38 7.56 -9.75
C LEU A 83 -10.79 6.95 -9.81
N GLU A 84 -10.96 5.77 -9.26
CA GLU A 84 -12.26 5.11 -9.10
C GLU A 84 -13.06 5.63 -7.88
N GLY A 85 -12.55 6.65 -7.18
CA GLY A 85 -13.25 7.25 -6.03
C GLY A 85 -13.27 6.39 -4.77
N ARG A 86 -12.45 5.32 -4.70
CA ARG A 86 -12.36 4.42 -3.54
C ARG A 86 -11.50 4.98 -2.40
N HIS A 87 -10.81 6.10 -2.64
CA HIS A 87 -9.96 6.75 -1.65
C HIS A 87 -10.77 7.37 -0.50
N THR A 88 -10.29 7.18 0.71
CA THR A 88 -10.99 7.44 1.96
C THR A 88 -10.49 8.67 2.70
N GLY A 89 -9.27 9.14 2.35
CA GLY A 89 -8.59 10.22 3.07
C GLY A 89 -7.97 9.73 4.39
N ASN A 90 -7.89 8.41 4.58
CA ASN A 90 -7.28 7.77 5.73
C ASN A 90 -6.24 6.77 5.25
N ASP A 91 -4.97 7.12 5.44
CA ASP A 91 -3.82 6.40 4.89
C ASP A 91 -3.83 4.89 5.20
N ILE A 92 -4.22 4.49 6.43
CA ILE A 92 -4.30 3.07 6.82
C ILE A 92 -5.37 2.33 6.03
N ILE A 93 -6.55 2.93 5.86
CA ILE A 93 -7.66 2.31 5.13
C ILE A 93 -7.35 2.28 3.64
N ASP A 94 -6.79 3.37 3.11
CA ASP A 94 -6.39 3.50 1.71
C ASP A 94 -5.28 2.51 1.34
N GLU A 95 -4.33 2.25 2.25
CA GLU A 95 -3.32 1.19 2.10
C GLU A 95 -3.98 -0.19 2.08
N ILE A 96 -4.90 -0.51 2.99
CA ILE A 96 -5.59 -1.82 3.02
C ILE A 96 -6.41 -2.05 1.75
N ILE A 97 -7.14 -1.03 1.27
CA ILE A 97 -7.90 -1.12 0.01
C ILE A 97 -6.95 -1.38 -1.15
N THR A 98 -5.88 -0.59 -1.26
CA THR A 98 -4.86 -0.75 -2.30
C THR A 98 -4.28 -2.16 -2.30
N ASN A 99 -3.87 -2.66 -1.15
CA ASN A 99 -3.29 -3.98 -0.99
C ASN A 99 -4.26 -5.10 -1.35
N ARG A 100 -5.53 -4.99 -0.96
CA ARG A 100 -6.55 -5.97 -1.34
C ARG A 100 -6.79 -5.98 -2.84
N GLU A 101 -6.74 -4.82 -3.49
CA GLU A 101 -6.77 -4.74 -4.95
C GLU A 101 -5.50 -5.32 -5.60
N MET A 102 -4.32 -5.15 -5.00
CA MET A 102 -3.09 -5.83 -5.44
C MET A 102 -3.27 -7.35 -5.42
N ILE A 103 -3.75 -7.90 -4.31
CA ILE A 103 -3.95 -9.35 -4.17
C ILE A 103 -4.98 -9.85 -5.20
N ARG A 104 -6.12 -9.16 -5.34
CA ARG A 104 -7.16 -9.49 -6.34
C ARG A 104 -6.63 -9.48 -7.78
N LYS A 105 -5.70 -8.58 -8.09
CA LYS A 105 -5.06 -8.47 -9.42
C LYS A 105 -3.85 -9.41 -9.60
N GLY A 106 -3.57 -10.28 -8.63
CA GLY A 106 -2.50 -11.29 -8.74
C GLY A 106 -1.10 -10.79 -8.37
N PHE A 107 -0.99 -9.68 -7.62
CA PHE A 107 0.28 -9.14 -7.11
C PHE A 107 0.51 -9.47 -5.63
N GLY A 108 -0.10 -10.55 -5.15
CA GLY A 108 -0.06 -10.96 -3.74
C GLY A 108 1.33 -11.39 -3.29
N GLU A 109 2.11 -12.06 -4.14
CA GLU A 109 3.46 -12.53 -3.79
C GLU A 109 4.45 -11.38 -3.63
N GLU A 110 4.44 -10.40 -4.53
CA GLU A 110 5.29 -9.21 -4.44
C GLU A 110 4.94 -8.41 -3.18
N LEU A 111 3.64 -8.25 -2.88
CA LEU A 111 3.18 -7.59 -1.67
C LEU A 111 3.56 -8.35 -0.40
N PHE A 112 3.42 -9.67 -0.40
CA PHE A 112 3.82 -10.51 0.74
C PHE A 112 5.32 -10.39 1.00
N TYR A 113 6.15 -10.44 -0.05
CA TYR A 113 7.60 -10.27 0.07
C TYR A 113 7.97 -8.91 0.68
N TYR A 114 7.30 -7.84 0.23
CA TYR A 114 7.46 -6.50 0.80
C TYR A 114 7.18 -6.48 2.31
N TYR A 115 6.07 -7.07 2.73
CA TYR A 115 5.72 -7.11 4.15
C TYR A 115 6.55 -8.06 4.98
N TYR A 116 6.96 -9.20 4.43
CA TYR A 116 7.87 -10.13 5.08
C TYR A 116 9.15 -9.39 5.53
N LEU A 117 9.77 -8.62 4.63
CA LEU A 117 10.98 -7.86 4.95
C LEU A 117 10.74 -6.74 5.97
N LEU A 118 9.57 -6.11 5.95
CA LEU A 118 9.21 -5.08 6.93
C LEU A 118 8.96 -5.64 8.34
N LEU A 119 8.35 -6.82 8.43
CA LEU A 119 8.03 -7.50 9.69
C LEU A 119 9.24 -8.24 10.27
N HIS A 120 10.19 -8.68 9.44
CA HIS A 120 11.40 -9.34 9.89
C HIS A 120 12.33 -8.42 10.70
N ARG A 121 12.16 -7.11 10.57
CA ARG A 121 12.82 -6.12 11.43
C ARG A 121 12.19 -6.22 12.81
N ASN A 122 12.91 -6.83 13.75
CA ASN A 122 12.46 -7.09 15.12
C ASN A 122 12.38 -5.79 15.95
N GLU A 123 11.45 -4.92 15.54
CA GLU A 123 11.25 -3.57 16.06
C GLU A 123 10.29 -3.58 17.24
N LYS A 124 10.58 -2.77 18.26
CA LYS A 124 9.67 -2.56 19.39
C LYS A 124 8.53 -1.64 18.98
N ILE A 125 7.30 -2.06 19.22
CA ILE A 125 6.10 -1.24 18.97
C ILE A 125 5.77 -0.46 20.24
N ASP A 126 6.12 0.82 20.24
CA ASP A 126 6.03 1.73 21.38
C ASP A 126 4.84 2.70 21.31
N THR A 127 4.12 2.75 20.19
CA THR A 127 2.92 3.56 20.01
C THR A 127 1.74 2.75 19.48
N TYR A 128 0.53 3.24 19.74
CA TYR A 128 -0.70 2.64 19.22
C TYR A 128 -0.76 2.73 17.68
N HIS A 129 -0.33 3.86 17.11
CA HIS A 129 -0.23 4.04 15.67
C HIS A 129 0.66 2.96 15.03
N LYS A 130 1.88 2.75 15.55
CA LYS A 130 2.78 1.69 15.04
C LYS A 130 2.16 0.31 15.11
N TYR A 131 1.40 0.00 16.17
CA TYR A 131 0.72 -1.29 16.29
C TYR A 131 -0.31 -1.50 15.17
N VAL A 132 -1.13 -0.47 14.90
CA VAL A 132 -2.12 -0.52 13.81
C VAL A 132 -1.42 -0.64 12.46
N THR A 133 -0.37 0.16 12.20
CA THR A 133 0.39 0.12 10.94
C THR A 133 1.05 -1.23 10.72
N LYS A 134 1.67 -1.84 11.74
CA LYS A 134 2.27 -3.19 11.63
C LYS A 134 1.22 -4.29 11.44
N SER A 135 -0.05 -4.01 11.72
CA SER A 135 -1.16 -4.95 11.52
C SER A 135 -1.80 -4.86 10.13
N VAL A 136 -1.53 -3.78 9.37
CA VAL A 136 -2.00 -3.60 7.99
C VAL A 136 -1.74 -4.82 7.10
N PRO A 137 -0.54 -5.44 7.09
CA PRO A 137 -0.26 -6.59 6.24
C PRO A 137 -1.24 -7.74 6.46
N TRP A 138 -1.42 -8.15 7.72
CA TRP A 138 -2.35 -9.22 8.07
C TRP A 138 -3.78 -8.87 7.65
N LEU A 139 -4.24 -7.65 7.92
CA LEU A 139 -5.57 -7.17 7.54
C LEU A 139 -5.78 -7.14 6.02
N SER A 140 -4.73 -6.83 5.25
CA SER A 140 -4.77 -6.83 3.80
C SER A 140 -4.95 -8.23 3.20
N PHE A 141 -4.28 -9.24 3.76
CA PHE A 141 -4.35 -10.62 3.26
C PHE A 141 -5.52 -11.44 3.82
N LEU A 142 -6.17 -10.95 4.88
CA LEU A 142 -7.26 -11.67 5.52
C LEU A 142 -8.41 -11.98 4.53
N GLY A 143 -8.76 -13.26 4.43
CA GLY A 143 -9.83 -13.75 3.56
C GLY A 143 -9.46 -13.94 2.09
N PHE A 144 -8.30 -13.45 1.63
CA PHE A 144 -7.84 -13.65 0.25
C PHE A 144 -6.81 -14.78 0.13
N ASP A 145 -5.94 -14.89 1.12
CA ASP A 145 -4.89 -15.88 1.14
C ASP A 145 -4.65 -16.32 2.58
N ALA A 146 -5.36 -17.36 3.00
CA ALA A 146 -5.37 -17.83 4.38
C ALA A 146 -3.95 -18.17 4.86
N HIS A 147 -3.11 -18.76 3.99
CA HIS A 147 -1.73 -19.11 4.34
C HIS A 147 -0.88 -17.87 4.63
N HIS A 148 -0.87 -16.88 3.72
CA HIS A 148 -0.14 -15.64 3.96
C HIS A 148 -0.70 -14.86 5.16
N SER A 149 -2.03 -14.83 5.33
CA SER A 149 -2.67 -14.12 6.44
C SER A 149 -2.29 -14.71 7.80
N ASP A 150 -2.35 -16.04 7.95
CA ASP A 150 -1.98 -16.71 9.19
C ASP A 150 -0.51 -16.50 9.54
N PHE A 151 0.39 -16.63 8.55
CA PHE A 151 1.81 -16.36 8.73
C PHE A 151 2.06 -14.91 9.19
N LEU A 152 1.43 -13.91 8.54
CA LEU A 152 1.60 -12.51 8.89
C LEU A 152 1.08 -12.22 10.31
N ARG A 153 -0.07 -12.80 10.70
CA ARG A 153 -0.61 -12.70 12.05
C ARG A 153 0.39 -13.24 13.08
N GLU A 154 0.92 -14.44 12.84
CA GLU A 154 1.92 -15.04 13.72
C GLU A 154 3.20 -14.19 13.81
N ALA A 155 3.66 -13.64 12.69
CA ALA A 155 4.85 -12.78 12.67
C ALA A 155 4.62 -11.52 13.53
N ILE A 156 3.45 -10.90 13.41
CA ILE A 156 3.05 -9.74 14.23
C ILE A 156 2.99 -10.13 15.70
N ASP A 157 2.39 -11.28 16.06
CA ASP A 157 2.26 -11.74 17.45
C ASP A 157 3.59 -12.02 18.14
N ARG A 158 4.63 -12.34 17.36
CA ARG A 158 6.01 -12.51 17.87
C ARG A 158 6.71 -11.16 18.16
N MET A 159 6.19 -10.04 17.65
CA MET A 159 6.77 -8.71 17.91
C MET A 159 6.53 -8.26 19.35
N LYS A 160 7.45 -7.46 19.91
CA LYS A 160 7.30 -6.93 21.28
C LYS A 160 6.40 -5.69 21.29
N TYR A 161 5.19 -5.80 21.83
CA TYR A 161 4.22 -4.70 21.94
C TYR A 161 3.35 -4.76 23.22
N ARG A 162 2.62 -3.68 23.53
CA ARG A 162 1.79 -3.56 24.76
C ARG A 162 0.39 -4.18 24.57
N LYS A 163 -0.07 -5.01 25.52
CA LYS A 163 -1.44 -5.59 25.52
C LYS A 163 -2.57 -4.56 25.40
N ALA A 164 -2.37 -3.37 25.97
CA ALA A 164 -3.33 -2.28 25.86
C ALA A 164 -3.60 -1.84 24.40
N TYR A 165 -2.64 -2.00 23.49
CA TYR A 165 -2.82 -1.66 22.08
C TYR A 165 -3.72 -2.69 21.37
N GLN A 166 -3.58 -3.98 21.66
CA GLN A 166 -4.49 -5.03 21.15
C GLN A 166 -5.94 -4.74 21.52
N GLN A 167 -6.18 -4.49 22.81
CA GLN A 167 -7.52 -4.24 23.33
C GLN A 167 -8.16 -2.99 22.68
N ARG A 168 -7.37 -1.93 22.48
CA ARG A 168 -7.82 -0.70 21.81
C ARG A 168 -8.08 -0.90 20.32
N ALA A 169 -7.27 -1.71 19.65
CA ALA A 169 -7.38 -1.97 18.21
C ALA A 169 -8.51 -2.93 17.84
N LYS A 170 -9.02 -3.73 18.78
CA LYS A 170 -9.98 -4.82 18.52
C LYS A 170 -11.12 -4.41 17.57
N LYS A 171 -11.81 -3.31 17.87
CA LYS A 171 -12.92 -2.83 17.03
C LYS A 171 -12.50 -2.46 15.61
N LEU A 172 -11.29 -1.91 15.44
CA LEU A 172 -10.77 -1.58 14.12
C LEU A 172 -10.49 -2.86 13.32
N PHE A 173 -9.87 -3.85 13.97
CA PHE A 173 -9.53 -5.12 13.34
C PHE A 173 -10.75 -5.95 13.03
N ASP A 174 -11.78 -5.91 13.86
CA ASP A 174 -13.06 -6.59 13.59
C ASP A 174 -13.70 -6.03 12.31
N VAL A 175 -13.66 -4.71 12.11
CA VAL A 175 -14.25 -4.06 10.91
C VAL A 175 -13.36 -4.26 9.69
N LEU A 176 -12.05 -3.99 9.80
CA LEU A 176 -11.11 -4.14 8.69
C LEU A 176 -10.86 -5.61 8.34
N GLY A 177 -11.17 -6.52 9.24
CA GLY A 177 -11.08 -7.94 9.01
C GLY A 177 -12.25 -8.52 8.21
N GLN A 178 -13.31 -7.74 7.99
CA GLN A 178 -14.44 -8.10 7.14
C GLN A 178 -14.18 -7.66 5.69
N ASP A 179 -15.16 -7.90 4.81
CA ASP A 179 -15.14 -7.35 3.46
C ASP A 179 -15.14 -5.82 3.48
N MET A 180 -14.42 -5.18 2.55
CA MET A 180 -14.36 -3.72 2.45
C MET A 180 -15.59 -3.15 1.73
N SER A 181 -16.78 -3.44 2.26
CA SER A 181 -18.02 -2.79 1.83
C SER A 181 -18.03 -1.30 2.21
N GLU A 182 -18.92 -0.51 1.59
CA GLU A 182 -19.06 0.92 1.90
C GLU A 182 -19.37 1.17 3.38
N GLU A 183 -20.20 0.31 3.99
CA GLU A 183 -20.54 0.36 5.41
C GLU A 183 -19.30 0.14 6.29
N ASN A 184 -18.54 -0.93 6.02
CA ASN A 184 -17.33 -1.26 6.78
C ASN A 184 -16.25 -0.19 6.63
N ILE A 185 -16.10 0.38 5.42
CA ILE A 185 -15.20 1.52 5.18
C ILE A 185 -15.62 2.73 6.03
N ALA A 186 -16.92 3.05 6.08
CA ALA A 186 -17.43 4.17 6.89
C ALA A 186 -17.19 3.95 8.39
N ALA A 187 -17.41 2.72 8.88
CA ALA A 187 -17.14 2.35 10.27
C ALA A 187 -15.65 2.46 10.61
N ALA A 188 -14.76 1.94 9.76
CA ALA A 188 -13.31 2.03 9.93
C ALA A 188 -12.84 3.49 9.97
N LYS A 189 -13.32 4.35 9.05
CA LYS A 189 -13.01 5.79 9.03
C LYS A 189 -13.29 6.47 10.37
N LYS A 190 -14.45 6.17 10.98
CA LYS A 190 -14.86 6.74 12.28
C LYS A 190 -13.90 6.33 13.41
N ILE A 191 -13.38 5.11 13.36
CA ILE A 191 -12.41 4.59 14.34
C ILE A 191 -11.04 5.22 14.12
N CYS A 192 -10.58 5.31 12.86
CA CYS A 192 -9.25 5.83 12.51
C CYS A 192 -9.05 7.32 12.80
N LYS A 193 -10.11 8.14 12.83
CA LYS A 193 -10.03 9.54 13.29
C LYS A 193 -9.41 9.69 14.69
N ARG A 194 -9.47 8.63 15.51
CA ARG A 194 -8.94 8.61 16.89
C ARG A 194 -7.52 8.05 17.01
N ILE A 195 -6.92 7.59 15.90
CA ILE A 195 -5.57 6.98 15.86
C ILE A 195 -4.48 8.04 15.63
N ARG A 196 -4.84 9.23 15.12
CA ARG A 196 -3.90 10.34 14.80
C ARG A 196 -3.37 11.11 16.02
N VAL A 197 -3.49 10.58 17.23
CA VAL A 197 -3.03 11.21 18.50
C VAL A 197 -1.73 10.57 18.95
#